data_AF-A0A7S3QJ06-F1
#
_entry.id   AF-A0A7S3QJ06-F1
#
_cell.length_a   1.000
_cell.length_b   1.000
_cell.length_c   1.000
_cell.angle_alpha   90.00
_cell.angle_beta   90.00
_cell.angle_gamma   90.00
#
_symmetry.space_group_name_H-M   'P 1'
#
loop_
_entity.id
_entity.type
_entity.pdbx_description
1 polymer ?
#
loop_
_entity_poly.entity_id
_entity_poly.type
_entity_poly.pdbx_seq_one_letter_code
_entity_poly.pdbx_strand_id
1 'polypeptide(L)'
;MKLHIYRGFGRRKEKVPWDVTHVIVDESVTKIQGGAFKGKAHLVSVIMGDNVSRIEDQAFYCCGALSFLRLSNVLEFIGEAAFSTCNSLEAVFLPSTVRRIETEAFMYCASMKLLILPDDIDPDNVCDLIIDCNGLEHIAAASDVEYEFESDSIFLSDESIRRVKEWLIHHMDESPFQKLCYDTSVTASKINDYLDENVPGSALHVERIHGMTPLHMLTMNPHAPADAIAALFVSNMEAIFQSDHQERDPLDNARTYNADGLVATIAALCNHRQTFL
;
A
#
# COMPACT_ATOMS: atom_id res chain seq x y z
N MET A 1 7.32 -14.28 -10.61
CA MET A 1 7.91 -12.94 -10.36
C MET A 1 8.81 -12.99 -9.14
N LYS A 2 10.01 -12.39 -9.14
CA LYS A 2 10.89 -12.39 -7.95
C LYS A 2 10.50 -11.22 -7.05
N LEU A 3 9.83 -11.51 -5.94
CA LEU A 3 9.71 -10.54 -4.86
C LEU A 3 11.08 -10.46 -4.18
N HIS A 4 11.60 -9.24 -4.06
CA HIS A 4 12.83 -9.01 -3.33
C HIS A 4 12.50 -8.24 -2.05
N ILE A 5 12.61 -8.93 -0.90
CA ILE A 5 12.57 -8.31 0.42
C ILE A 5 13.95 -7.69 0.64
N TYR A 6 14.07 -6.36 0.62
CA TYR A 6 15.35 -5.69 0.82
C TYR A 6 15.53 -5.36 2.30
N ARG A 7 16.27 -6.23 3.00
CA ARG A 7 16.69 -6.00 4.38
C ARG A 7 17.97 -5.17 4.40
N GLY A 8 17.89 -3.96 4.94
CA GLY A 8 19.04 -3.16 5.35
C GLY A 8 19.88 -2.52 4.23
N PHE A 9 19.52 -1.30 3.82
CA PHE A 9 20.48 -0.42 3.14
C PHE A 9 21.42 0.22 4.16
N GLY A 10 22.38 -0.58 4.64
CA GLY A 10 23.22 -0.14 5.75
C GLY A 10 24.55 -0.87 5.97
N ARG A 11 25.12 -1.62 5.00
CA ARG A 11 26.57 -2.01 5.03
C ARG A 11 27.15 -2.75 3.80
N ARG A 12 26.37 -3.24 2.83
CA ARG A 12 26.93 -3.82 1.57
C ARG A 12 26.10 -3.38 0.36
N LYS A 13 26.80 -2.99 -0.72
CA LYS A 13 26.25 -2.58 -2.02
C LYS A 13 25.62 -3.78 -2.75
N GLU A 14 24.51 -4.30 -2.26
CA GLU A 14 23.69 -5.21 -3.06
C GLU A 14 22.91 -4.38 -4.08
N LYS A 15 23.17 -4.61 -5.37
CA LYS A 15 22.48 -3.90 -6.44
C LYS A 15 21.06 -4.44 -6.54
N VAL A 16 20.07 -3.55 -6.43
CA VAL A 16 18.68 -3.86 -6.78
C VAL A 16 18.65 -4.39 -8.22
N PRO A 17 18.06 -5.56 -8.52
CA PRO A 17 17.92 -6.11 -9.87
C PRO A 17 17.17 -5.15 -10.79
N TRP A 18 17.41 -5.25 -12.09
CA TRP A 18 16.82 -4.35 -13.09
C TRP A 18 15.33 -4.65 -13.33
N ASP A 19 14.91 -5.89 -13.08
CA ASP A 19 13.56 -6.44 -13.27
C ASP A 19 12.72 -6.46 -11.99
N VAL A 20 13.12 -5.72 -10.95
CA VAL A 20 12.34 -5.65 -9.71
C VAL A 20 10.98 -5.01 -9.99
N THR A 21 9.91 -5.66 -9.51
CA THR A 21 8.53 -5.20 -9.70
C THR A 21 7.87 -4.75 -8.41
N HIS A 22 8.21 -5.35 -7.27
CA HIS A 22 7.68 -4.96 -5.97
C HIS A 22 8.81 -4.88 -4.94
N VAL A 23 8.73 -3.85 -4.10
CA VAL A 23 9.68 -3.59 -3.03
C VAL A 23 8.92 -3.43 -1.73
N ILE A 24 9.31 -4.22 -0.73
CA ILE A 24 8.95 -3.99 0.65
C ILE A 24 10.21 -3.55 1.37
N VAL A 25 10.18 -2.33 1.93
CA VAL A 25 11.25 -1.78 2.74
C VAL A 25 10.98 -2.17 4.19
N ASP A 26 11.85 -3.00 4.74
CA ASP A 26 11.76 -3.48 6.10
C ASP A 26 11.90 -2.37 7.16
N GLU A 27 11.34 -2.58 8.35
CA GLU A 27 11.40 -1.66 9.47
C GLU A 27 12.83 -1.35 9.96
N SER A 28 13.84 -2.17 9.63
CA SER A 28 15.24 -1.84 9.96
C SER A 28 15.82 -0.70 9.13
N VAL A 29 15.14 -0.27 8.05
CA VAL A 29 15.61 0.79 7.17
C VAL A 29 15.09 2.14 7.65
N THR A 30 16.01 3.06 7.92
CA THR A 30 15.66 4.42 8.33
C THR A 30 15.75 5.45 7.21
N LYS A 31 16.40 5.09 6.09
CA LYS A 31 16.72 6.00 5.00
C LYS A 31 16.82 5.27 3.66
N ILE A 32 16.10 5.74 2.65
CA ILE A 32 16.29 5.33 1.25
C ILE A 32 17.39 6.20 0.65
N GLN A 33 18.49 5.57 0.23
CA GLN A 33 19.64 6.27 -0.32
C GLN A 33 19.35 6.87 -1.70
N GLY A 34 20.09 7.92 -2.04
CA GLY A 34 19.94 8.58 -3.33
C GLY A 34 20.21 7.61 -4.47
N GLY A 35 19.29 7.58 -5.43
CA GLY A 35 19.33 6.66 -6.57
C GLY A 35 19.13 5.18 -6.26
N ALA A 36 18.67 4.79 -5.06
CA ALA A 36 18.54 3.38 -4.66
C ALA A 36 17.71 2.52 -5.66
N PHE A 37 16.64 3.10 -6.20
CA PHE A 37 15.74 2.50 -7.18
C PHE A 37 15.69 3.30 -8.49
N LYS A 38 16.72 4.11 -8.79
CA LYS A 38 16.76 4.88 -10.03
C LYS A 38 16.66 3.99 -11.27
N GLY A 39 15.75 4.34 -12.16
CA GLY A 39 15.54 3.71 -13.47
C GLY A 39 14.96 2.30 -13.40
N LYS A 40 14.28 1.93 -12.31
CA LYS A 40 13.57 0.64 -12.23
C LYS A 40 12.27 0.72 -13.01
N ALA A 41 12.38 0.61 -14.33
CA ALA A 41 11.26 0.71 -15.27
C ALA A 41 10.15 -0.35 -15.04
N HIS A 42 10.46 -1.44 -14.33
CA HIS A 42 9.50 -2.50 -14.00
C HIS A 42 8.93 -2.39 -12.58
N LEU A 43 9.41 -1.45 -11.75
CA LEU A 43 8.96 -1.31 -10.36
C LEU A 43 7.53 -0.77 -10.35
N VAL A 44 6.58 -1.60 -9.93
CA VAL A 44 5.14 -1.33 -9.88
C VAL A 44 4.72 -0.86 -8.50
N SER A 45 5.27 -1.44 -7.42
CA SER A 45 4.88 -1.06 -6.06
C SER A 45 6.03 -0.95 -5.08
N VAL A 46 5.89 0.01 -4.16
CA VAL A 46 6.78 0.22 -3.02
C VAL A 46 5.94 0.33 -1.75
N ILE A 47 6.27 -0.50 -0.76
CA ILE A 47 5.70 -0.43 0.58
C ILE A 47 6.83 -0.12 1.56
N MET A 48 6.76 1.04 2.21
CA MET A 48 7.74 1.43 3.23
C MET A 48 7.29 1.04 4.63
N GLY A 49 8.21 0.48 5.41
CA GLY A 49 8.05 0.30 6.85
C GLY A 49 8.06 1.64 7.60
N ASP A 50 7.53 1.64 8.82
CA ASP A 50 7.25 2.85 9.60
C ASP A 50 8.48 3.47 10.31
N ASN A 51 9.69 3.16 9.85
CA ASN A 51 10.94 3.74 10.36
C ASN A 51 11.71 4.58 9.34
N VAL A 52 11.26 4.61 8.07
CA VAL A 52 11.93 5.34 6.99
C VAL A 52 11.62 6.84 7.13
N SER A 53 12.53 7.58 7.77
CA SER A 53 12.38 9.04 7.95
C SER A 53 12.86 9.86 6.76
N ARG A 54 13.60 9.27 5.82
CA ARG A 54 14.22 10.01 4.71
C ARG A 54 14.21 9.24 3.39
N ILE A 55 13.82 9.93 2.33
CA ILE A 55 14.00 9.52 0.94
C ILE A 55 14.92 10.54 0.29
N GLU A 56 16.08 10.12 -0.18
CA GLU A 56 17.08 11.03 -0.73
C GLU A 56 16.95 11.21 -2.25
N ASP A 57 17.81 12.07 -2.78
CA ASP A 57 17.78 12.53 -4.16
C ASP A 57 17.70 11.39 -5.18
N GLN A 58 16.77 11.50 -6.11
CA GLN A 58 16.56 10.56 -7.21
C GLN A 58 16.31 9.10 -6.77
N ALA A 59 15.90 8.86 -5.51
CA ALA A 59 15.70 7.51 -4.97
C ALA A 59 14.86 6.61 -5.86
N PHE A 60 13.80 7.14 -6.48
CA PHE A 60 12.87 6.45 -7.39
C PHE A 60 12.78 7.15 -8.76
N TYR A 61 13.81 7.91 -9.16
CA TYR A 61 13.83 8.62 -10.44
C TYR A 61 13.64 7.67 -11.63
N CYS A 62 12.77 8.00 -12.58
CA CYS A 62 12.42 7.18 -13.75
C CYS A 62 11.89 5.77 -13.41
N CYS A 63 11.18 5.62 -12.29
CA CYS A 63 10.36 4.43 -12.02
C CYS A 63 9.00 4.52 -12.73
N GLY A 64 9.03 4.50 -14.07
CA GLY A 64 7.86 4.82 -14.90
C GLY A 64 6.63 3.94 -14.70
N ALA A 65 6.80 2.71 -14.18
CA ALA A 65 5.70 1.78 -13.89
C ALA A 65 5.18 1.87 -12.44
N LEU A 66 5.78 2.70 -11.59
CA LEU A 66 5.42 2.79 -10.17
C LEU A 66 4.04 3.42 -10.05
N SER A 67 3.04 2.61 -9.72
CA SER A 67 1.65 3.03 -9.55
C SER A 67 1.21 3.01 -8.09
N PHE A 68 1.82 2.16 -7.26
CA PHE A 68 1.49 2.04 -5.84
C PHE A 68 2.67 2.43 -4.94
N LEU A 69 2.43 3.38 -4.05
CA LEU A 69 3.43 3.89 -3.11
C LEU A 69 2.81 4.07 -1.73
N ARG A 70 3.23 3.24 -0.77
CA ARG A 70 2.98 3.48 0.66
C ARG A 70 4.24 4.09 1.27
N LEU A 71 4.12 5.35 1.69
CA LEU A 71 5.15 6.07 2.42
C LEU A 71 5.13 5.68 3.91
N SER A 72 6.26 5.95 4.57
CA SER A 72 6.41 5.74 6.01
C SER A 72 5.70 6.82 6.81
N ASN A 73 5.00 6.47 7.88
CA ASN A 73 4.29 7.46 8.71
C ASN A 73 5.22 8.47 9.41
N VAL A 74 6.51 8.16 9.52
CA VAL A 74 7.54 9.02 10.14
C VAL A 74 8.43 9.73 9.10
N LEU A 75 8.02 9.75 7.83
CA LEU A 75 8.80 10.37 6.76
C LEU A 75 8.89 11.89 6.95
N GLU A 76 10.11 12.41 7.07
CA GLU A 76 10.36 13.84 7.30
C GLU A 76 10.88 14.56 6.05
N PHE A 77 11.58 13.83 5.16
CA PHE A 77 12.35 14.40 4.06
C PHE A 77 12.19 13.64 2.74
N ILE A 78 11.91 14.38 1.67
CA ILE A 78 11.89 13.89 0.28
C ILE A 78 12.89 14.72 -0.53
N GLY A 79 13.91 14.04 -1.08
CA GLY A 79 15.03 14.65 -1.80
C GLY A 79 14.72 15.08 -3.23
N GLU A 80 15.71 15.70 -3.87
CA GLU A 80 15.58 16.31 -5.19
C GLU A 80 15.23 15.24 -6.23
N ALA A 81 14.22 15.50 -7.04
CA ALA A 81 13.76 14.57 -8.09
C ALA A 81 13.50 13.13 -7.60
N ALA A 82 13.16 12.94 -6.31
CA ALA A 82 13.04 11.62 -5.68
C ALA A 82 12.07 10.68 -6.41
N PHE A 83 10.95 11.20 -6.92
CA PHE A 83 9.93 10.48 -7.69
C PHE A 83 9.73 11.07 -9.09
N SER A 84 10.71 11.81 -9.61
CA SER A 84 10.58 12.38 -10.95
C SER A 84 10.46 11.29 -12.01
N THR A 85 9.57 11.51 -12.98
CA THR A 85 9.25 10.60 -14.10
C THR A 85 8.65 9.25 -13.63
N CYS A 86 7.94 9.25 -12.49
CA CYS A 86 7.06 8.16 -12.08
C CYS A 86 5.71 8.26 -12.80
N ASN A 87 5.73 8.00 -14.11
CA ASN A 87 4.60 8.31 -15.01
C ASN A 87 3.29 7.58 -14.67
N SER A 88 3.34 6.43 -14.00
CA SER A 88 2.16 5.65 -13.59
C SER A 88 1.64 5.98 -12.19
N LEU A 89 2.27 6.90 -11.46
CA LEU A 89 1.87 7.24 -10.09
C LEU A 89 0.62 8.11 -10.14
N GLU A 90 -0.52 7.61 -9.65
CA GLU A 90 -1.81 8.31 -9.78
C GLU A 90 -2.17 9.18 -8.58
N ALA A 91 -1.77 8.76 -7.38
CA ALA A 91 -2.04 9.47 -6.15
C ALA A 91 -0.85 9.40 -5.20
N VAL A 92 -0.56 10.51 -4.54
CA VAL A 92 0.48 10.60 -3.51
C VAL A 92 -0.10 11.21 -2.24
N PHE A 93 0.07 10.48 -1.14
CA PHE A 93 -0.37 10.89 0.19
C PHE A 93 0.87 11.16 1.03
N LEU A 94 1.18 12.44 1.24
CA LEU A 94 2.32 12.82 2.07
C LEU A 94 1.94 12.77 3.56
N PRO A 95 2.68 12.03 4.39
CA PRO A 95 2.46 12.03 5.83
C PRO A 95 2.57 13.43 6.43
N SER A 96 1.80 13.70 7.49
CA SER A 96 1.84 14.98 8.22
C SER A 96 3.20 15.27 8.87
N THR A 97 4.09 14.28 8.94
CA THR A 97 5.47 14.38 9.42
C THR A 97 6.44 14.95 8.39
N VAL A 98 6.06 15.04 7.11
CA VAL A 98 6.93 15.59 6.06
C VAL A 98 7.14 17.08 6.32
N ARG A 99 8.40 17.49 6.44
CA ARG A 99 8.81 18.88 6.70
C ARG A 99 9.50 19.52 5.51
N ARG A 100 10.08 18.71 4.63
CA ARG A 100 10.89 19.21 3.52
C ARG A 100 10.75 18.30 2.31
N ILE A 101 10.38 18.91 1.20
CA ILE A 101 10.31 18.31 -0.13
C ILE A 101 11.19 19.18 -1.02
N GLU A 102 12.19 18.59 -1.64
CA GLU A 102 13.11 19.31 -2.53
C GLU A 102 12.52 19.48 -3.93
N THR A 103 13.12 20.39 -4.68
CA THR A 103 12.78 20.71 -6.07
C THR A 103 12.62 19.46 -6.94
N GLU A 104 11.64 19.51 -7.86
CA GLU A 104 11.36 18.46 -8.84
C GLU A 104 10.96 17.09 -8.27
N ALA A 105 10.68 16.98 -6.97
CA ALA A 105 10.40 15.70 -6.31
C ALA A 105 9.37 14.83 -7.05
N PHE A 106 8.36 15.42 -7.70
CA PHE A 106 7.33 14.75 -8.49
C PHE A 106 7.26 15.23 -9.94
N MET A 107 8.33 15.82 -10.48
CA MET A 107 8.37 16.31 -11.86
C MET A 107 8.04 15.19 -12.87
N TYR A 108 7.27 15.47 -13.91
CA TYR A 108 6.85 14.51 -14.95
C TYR A 108 6.01 13.33 -14.43
N CYS A 109 5.37 13.42 -13.26
CA CYS A 109 4.38 12.42 -12.83
C CYS A 109 3.07 12.60 -13.61
N ALA A 110 3.07 12.24 -14.89
CA ALA A 110 2.02 12.59 -15.85
C ALA A 110 0.63 12.00 -15.53
N SER A 111 0.55 10.85 -14.85
CA SER A 111 -0.73 10.25 -14.44
C SER A 111 -1.16 10.66 -13.03
N MET A 112 -0.38 11.48 -12.32
CA MET A 112 -0.72 11.88 -10.96
C MET A 112 -1.89 12.83 -11.01
N LYS A 113 -3.01 12.41 -10.45
CA LYS A 113 -4.27 13.16 -10.38
C LYS A 113 -4.52 13.80 -9.03
N LEU A 114 -3.99 13.21 -7.96
CA LEU A 114 -4.17 13.68 -6.59
C LEU A 114 -2.84 13.76 -5.84
N LEU A 115 -2.57 14.91 -5.24
CA LEU A 115 -1.49 15.12 -4.29
C LEU A 115 -2.04 15.69 -2.99
N ILE A 116 -1.89 14.93 -1.89
CA ILE A 116 -2.23 15.41 -0.55
C ILE A 116 -0.95 15.83 0.15
N LEU A 117 -0.91 17.10 0.55
CA LEU A 117 0.22 17.75 1.22
C LEU A 117 0.03 17.74 2.74
N PRO A 118 1.11 17.79 3.52
CA PRO A 118 1.05 18.11 4.95
C PRO A 118 0.53 19.54 5.16
N ASP A 119 -0.17 19.78 6.27
CA ASP A 119 -0.78 21.08 6.61
C ASP A 119 0.23 22.23 6.70
N ASP A 120 1.46 21.89 7.10
CA ASP A 120 2.55 22.84 7.24
C ASP A 120 3.16 23.26 5.88
N ILE A 121 2.72 22.65 4.77
CA ILE A 121 3.19 22.94 3.41
C ILE A 121 2.12 23.72 2.66
N ASP A 122 2.43 24.98 2.38
CA ASP A 122 1.60 25.88 1.57
C ASP A 122 1.44 25.32 0.14
N PRO A 123 0.21 24.99 -0.30
CA PRO A 123 -0.06 24.51 -1.66
C PRO A 123 0.39 25.48 -2.76
N ASP A 124 0.48 26.79 -2.48
CA ASP A 124 0.94 27.77 -3.47
C ASP A 124 2.45 27.70 -3.72
N ASN A 125 3.21 27.05 -2.82
CA ASN A 125 4.66 26.91 -2.91
C ASN A 125 5.12 25.54 -3.43
N VAL A 126 4.22 24.76 -4.06
CA VAL A 126 4.54 23.41 -4.57
C VAL A 126 4.79 23.35 -6.07
N CYS A 127 4.64 24.45 -6.82
CA CYS A 127 4.81 24.44 -8.28
C CYS A 127 6.14 23.83 -8.74
N ASP A 128 7.24 24.12 -8.03
CA ASP A 128 8.57 23.58 -8.34
C ASP A 128 8.70 22.08 -8.08
N LEU A 129 7.77 21.49 -7.32
CA LEU A 129 7.73 20.06 -6.99
C LEU A 129 7.02 19.23 -8.06
N ILE A 130 6.04 19.81 -8.76
CA ILE A 130 5.08 19.13 -9.65
C ILE A 130 5.13 19.63 -11.11
N ILE A 131 6.33 19.99 -11.58
CA ILE A 131 6.56 20.46 -12.96
C ILE A 131 6.12 19.37 -13.95
N ASP A 132 5.33 19.76 -14.97
CA ASP A 132 4.83 18.87 -16.02
C ASP A 132 3.97 17.67 -15.53
N CYS A 133 3.33 17.80 -14.36
CA CYS A 133 2.29 16.89 -13.86
C CYS A 133 0.93 17.16 -14.54
N ASN A 134 0.85 16.91 -15.84
CA ASN A 134 -0.31 17.29 -16.66
C ASN A 134 -1.63 16.59 -16.30
N GLY A 135 -1.58 15.47 -15.57
CA GLY A 135 -2.76 14.75 -15.09
C GLY A 135 -3.30 15.26 -13.75
N LEU A 136 -2.65 16.24 -13.12
CA LEU A 136 -2.98 16.67 -11.76
C LEU A 136 -4.30 17.45 -11.76
N GLU A 137 -5.30 16.84 -11.14
CA GLU A 137 -6.66 17.40 -11.03
C GLU A 137 -6.84 18.13 -9.69
N HIS A 138 -6.24 17.59 -8.62
CA HIS A 138 -6.48 18.04 -7.24
C HIS A 138 -5.20 18.08 -6.41
N ILE A 139 -5.02 19.20 -5.68
CA ILE A 139 -4.06 19.35 -4.58
C ILE A 139 -4.87 19.74 -3.35
N ALA A 140 -4.62 19.06 -2.23
CA ALA A 140 -5.29 19.35 -0.96
C ALA A 140 -4.26 19.37 0.19
N ALA A 141 -4.43 20.26 1.16
CA ALA A 141 -3.76 20.13 2.45
C ALA A 141 -4.44 19.02 3.26
N ALA A 142 -3.70 18.34 4.13
CA ALA A 142 -4.27 17.28 4.98
C ALA A 142 -5.32 17.83 5.98
N SER A 143 -5.34 19.13 6.27
CA SER A 143 -6.30 19.85 7.11
C SER A 143 -7.56 20.24 6.35
N ASP A 144 -7.45 20.44 5.03
CA ASP A 144 -8.60 20.64 4.13
C ASP A 144 -9.35 19.32 3.89
N VAL A 145 -8.79 18.22 4.39
CA VAL A 145 -9.47 16.95 4.62
C VAL A 145 -10.05 17.00 6.04
N GLU A 146 -11.31 17.41 6.20
CA GLU A 146 -11.93 17.50 7.53
C GLU A 146 -12.11 16.11 8.17
N TYR A 147 -11.65 16.03 9.42
CA TYR A 147 -11.60 14.86 10.29
C TYR A 147 -12.46 15.18 11.55
N GLU A 148 -13.64 14.57 11.72
CA GLU A 148 -14.46 14.74 12.95
C GLU A 148 -14.45 13.50 13.86
N PHE A 149 -14.20 13.70 15.16
CA PHE A 149 -14.10 12.67 16.20
C PHE A 149 -15.44 12.41 16.88
N GLU A 150 -15.88 11.14 16.93
CA GLU A 150 -16.93 10.70 17.88
C GLU A 150 -16.37 9.61 18.81
N SER A 151 -16.10 10.05 20.05
CA SER A 151 -15.54 9.29 21.17
C SER A 151 -14.23 8.55 20.85
N ASP A 152 -13.13 9.26 21.10
CA ASP A 152 -11.72 8.84 21.04
C ASP A 152 -11.17 8.34 19.69
N SER A 153 -11.91 8.50 18.58
CA SER A 153 -11.38 8.27 17.22
C SER A 153 -12.15 9.04 16.12
N ILE A 154 -11.45 9.41 15.04
CA ILE A 154 -11.92 10.30 13.96
C ILE A 154 -12.49 9.53 12.76
N PHE A 155 -13.61 9.99 12.20
CA PHE A 155 -14.07 9.64 10.85
C PHE A 155 -14.38 10.88 9.97
N LEU A 156 -14.37 10.67 8.65
CA LEU A 156 -14.61 11.66 7.58
C LEU A 156 -16.13 11.91 7.36
N SER A 157 -16.55 13.03 6.75
CA SER A 157 -17.98 13.26 6.40
C SER A 157 -18.47 12.36 5.25
N ASP A 158 -19.69 11.81 5.36
CA ASP A 158 -20.22 10.82 4.40
C ASP A 158 -20.15 11.27 2.93
N GLU A 159 -20.37 12.54 2.63
CA GLU A 159 -20.35 13.08 1.26
C GLU A 159 -18.92 13.24 0.71
N SER A 160 -17.95 13.53 1.57
CA SER A 160 -16.53 13.67 1.19
C SER A 160 -15.84 12.31 1.12
N ILE A 161 -16.18 11.41 2.07
CA ILE A 161 -15.92 9.97 1.97
C ILE A 161 -16.46 9.46 0.64
N ARG A 162 -17.72 9.77 0.32
CA ARG A 162 -18.37 9.29 -0.90
C ARG A 162 -17.62 9.78 -2.12
N ARG A 163 -17.23 11.05 -2.24
CA ARG A 163 -16.52 11.57 -3.41
C ARG A 163 -15.10 11.04 -3.56
N VAL A 164 -14.35 10.91 -2.46
CA VAL A 164 -12.98 10.35 -2.48
C VAL A 164 -13.03 8.83 -2.67
N LYS A 165 -13.97 8.11 -2.05
CA LYS A 165 -14.21 6.68 -2.32
C LYS A 165 -14.69 6.47 -3.73
N GLU A 166 -15.64 7.24 -4.24
CA GLU A 166 -16.09 7.19 -5.65
C GLU A 166 -14.94 7.47 -6.60
N TRP A 167 -14.10 8.46 -6.33
CA TRP A 167 -12.92 8.73 -7.13
C TRP A 167 -11.91 7.56 -7.10
N LEU A 168 -11.61 7.03 -5.91
CA LEU A 168 -10.73 5.87 -5.74
C LEU A 168 -11.34 4.54 -6.20
N ILE A 169 -12.67 4.41 -6.30
CA ILE A 169 -13.39 3.23 -6.82
C ILE A 169 -13.53 3.34 -8.34
N HIS A 170 -13.64 4.56 -8.88
CA HIS A 170 -13.74 4.81 -10.32
C HIS A 170 -12.38 4.88 -11.03
N HIS A 171 -11.30 5.25 -10.34
CA HIS A 171 -10.00 5.51 -10.98
C HIS A 171 -8.84 4.65 -10.49
N MET A 172 -8.96 4.01 -9.32
CA MET A 172 -8.12 2.87 -8.97
C MET A 172 -9.04 1.65 -9.00
N ASP A 173 -8.64 0.56 -9.66
CA ASP A 173 -9.34 -0.72 -9.59
C ASP A 173 -9.22 -1.33 -8.16
N GLU A 174 -9.46 -0.57 -7.09
CA GLU A 174 -9.41 -1.06 -5.72
C GLU A 174 -10.80 -1.09 -5.11
N SER A 175 -11.43 -2.27 -5.16
CA SER A 175 -12.73 -2.48 -4.52
C SER A 175 -12.62 -2.21 -3.00
N PRO A 176 -13.71 -1.76 -2.34
CA PRO A 176 -13.68 -1.46 -0.90
C PRO A 176 -13.14 -2.61 -0.04
N PHE A 177 -13.34 -3.86 -0.47
CA PHE A 177 -12.80 -5.03 0.20
C PHE A 177 -11.28 -5.13 0.17
N GLN A 178 -10.63 -4.61 -0.86
CA GLN A 178 -9.17 -4.66 -0.97
C GLN A 178 -8.50 -3.72 0.00
N LYS A 179 -9.05 -2.51 0.11
CA LYS A 179 -8.61 -1.53 1.09
C LYS A 179 -8.72 -2.12 2.50
N LEU A 180 -9.80 -2.85 2.76
CA LEU A 180 -9.96 -3.60 3.99
C LEU A 180 -8.89 -4.70 4.17
N CYS A 181 -8.51 -5.42 3.10
CA CYS A 181 -7.45 -6.43 3.20
C CYS A 181 -6.05 -5.83 3.49
N TYR A 182 -5.77 -4.61 3.03
CA TYR A 182 -4.50 -3.92 3.28
C TYR A 182 -4.49 -3.07 4.55
N ASP A 183 -5.63 -2.90 5.21
CA ASP A 183 -5.76 -2.16 6.47
C ASP A 183 -4.93 -2.85 7.57
N THR A 184 -4.07 -2.08 8.27
CA THR A 184 -3.26 -2.58 9.40
C THR A 184 -4.09 -2.95 10.63
N SER A 185 -5.34 -2.48 10.67
CA SER A 185 -6.33 -2.75 11.71
C SER A 185 -7.42 -3.71 11.24
N VAL A 186 -7.19 -4.45 10.15
CA VAL A 186 -8.11 -5.49 9.67
C VAL A 186 -8.29 -6.57 10.74
N THR A 187 -9.54 -6.98 10.97
CA THR A 187 -9.89 -8.04 11.94
C THR A 187 -10.89 -8.99 11.31
N ALA A 188 -11.06 -10.16 11.91
CA ALA A 188 -12.10 -11.10 11.50
C ALA A 188 -13.50 -10.48 11.48
N SER A 189 -13.84 -9.64 12.48
CA SER A 189 -15.13 -8.94 12.53
C SER A 189 -15.32 -8.06 11.31
N LYS A 190 -14.37 -7.17 11.02
CA LYS A 190 -14.48 -6.25 9.87
C LYS A 190 -14.63 -7.00 8.54
N ILE A 191 -13.92 -8.12 8.38
CA ILE A 191 -14.05 -8.99 7.21
C ILE A 191 -15.46 -9.56 7.12
N ASN A 192 -15.99 -10.12 8.20
CA ASN A 192 -17.32 -10.73 8.22
C ASN A 192 -18.43 -9.68 8.03
N ASP A 193 -18.34 -8.55 8.72
CA ASP A 193 -19.28 -7.43 8.61
C ASP A 193 -19.38 -6.97 7.14
N TYR A 194 -18.24 -6.79 6.47
CA TYR A 194 -18.22 -6.43 5.05
C TYR A 194 -18.90 -7.48 4.17
N LEU A 195 -18.60 -8.76 4.39
CA LEU A 195 -19.16 -9.87 3.60
C LEU A 195 -20.67 -9.98 3.79
N ASP A 196 -21.14 -9.84 5.02
CA ASP A 196 -22.57 -9.91 5.36
C ASP A 196 -23.36 -8.74 4.75
N GLU A 197 -22.78 -7.55 4.74
CA GLU A 197 -23.40 -6.33 4.20
C GLU A 197 -23.39 -6.28 2.67
N ASN A 198 -22.31 -6.72 2.03
CA ASN A 198 -22.03 -6.42 0.62
C ASN A 198 -22.02 -7.64 -0.30
N VAL A 199 -21.96 -8.87 0.25
CA VAL A 199 -21.75 -10.08 -0.55
C VAL A 199 -22.61 -11.25 -0.02
N PRO A 200 -23.94 -11.26 -0.27
CA PRO A 200 -24.83 -12.27 0.29
C PRO A 200 -24.47 -13.67 -0.22
N GLY A 201 -23.89 -14.50 0.66
CA GLY A 201 -23.73 -15.95 0.49
C GLY A 201 -22.31 -16.49 0.33
N SER A 202 -21.33 -15.71 -0.18
CA SER A 202 -19.90 -16.11 -0.21
C SER A 202 -18.97 -14.98 -0.71
N ALA A 203 -17.79 -14.86 -0.08
CA ALA A 203 -16.68 -14.00 -0.50
C ALA A 203 -16.12 -14.27 -1.92
N LEU A 204 -16.59 -15.31 -2.61
CA LEU A 204 -16.24 -15.64 -3.99
C LEU A 204 -16.71 -14.61 -5.02
N HIS A 205 -17.73 -13.81 -4.71
CA HIS A 205 -18.21 -12.74 -5.59
C HIS A 205 -17.43 -11.43 -5.43
N VAL A 206 -16.48 -11.38 -4.50
CA VAL A 206 -15.59 -10.23 -4.44
C VAL A 206 -14.65 -10.30 -5.64
N GLU A 207 -14.77 -9.30 -6.52
CA GLU A 207 -14.02 -9.23 -7.77
C GLU A 207 -12.52 -9.49 -7.56
N ARG A 208 -11.98 -10.35 -8.41
CA ARG A 208 -10.53 -10.55 -8.51
C ARG A 208 -9.94 -9.34 -9.19
N ILE A 209 -8.85 -8.85 -8.62
CA ILE A 209 -8.15 -7.70 -9.19
C ILE A 209 -6.73 -8.12 -9.50
N HIS A 210 -6.35 -7.87 -10.74
CA HIS A 210 -5.12 -8.42 -11.33
C HIS A 210 -5.02 -9.95 -11.11
N GLY A 211 -6.14 -10.67 -11.11
CA GLY A 211 -6.19 -12.12 -10.92
C GLY A 211 -6.01 -12.61 -9.47
N MET A 212 -5.73 -11.73 -8.51
CA MET A 212 -5.59 -12.08 -7.09
C MET A 212 -6.96 -12.22 -6.42
N THR A 213 -7.18 -13.31 -5.69
CA THR A 213 -8.36 -13.44 -4.81
C THR A 213 -8.14 -12.61 -3.54
N PRO A 214 -9.21 -12.26 -2.82
CA PRO A 214 -9.07 -11.52 -1.57
C PRO A 214 -8.21 -12.21 -0.50
N LEU A 215 -8.20 -13.54 -0.49
CA LEU A 215 -7.32 -14.29 0.42
C LEU A 215 -5.84 -14.06 0.08
N HIS A 216 -5.49 -13.98 -1.22
CA HIS A 216 -4.14 -13.59 -1.63
C HIS A 216 -3.78 -12.20 -1.10
N MET A 217 -4.65 -11.21 -1.32
CA MET A 217 -4.41 -9.83 -0.89
C MET A 217 -4.25 -9.72 0.63
N LEU A 218 -5.12 -10.37 1.41
CA LEU A 218 -5.03 -10.36 2.86
C LEU A 218 -3.74 -11.02 3.37
N THR A 219 -3.29 -12.12 2.73
CA THR A 219 -2.01 -12.76 3.10
C THR A 219 -0.78 -11.94 2.73
N MET A 220 -0.92 -10.92 1.87
CA MET A 220 0.16 -9.98 1.56
C MET A 220 0.28 -8.84 2.58
N ASN A 221 -0.70 -8.67 3.47
CA ASN A 221 -0.63 -7.72 4.57
C ASN A 221 0.14 -8.35 5.75
N PRO A 222 1.35 -7.86 6.10
CA PRO A 222 2.16 -8.45 7.18
C PRO A 222 1.57 -8.24 8.57
N HIS A 223 0.60 -7.33 8.71
CA HIS A 223 -0.09 -7.04 9.97
C HIS A 223 -1.45 -7.73 10.08
N ALA A 224 -1.92 -8.42 9.02
CA ALA A 224 -3.20 -9.11 9.08
C ALA A 224 -3.15 -10.21 10.14
N PRO A 225 -4.07 -10.17 11.13
CA PRO A 225 -4.05 -11.14 12.21
C PRO A 225 -4.58 -12.50 11.72
N ALA A 226 -4.14 -13.56 12.38
CA ALA A 226 -4.43 -14.94 11.98
C ALA A 226 -5.92 -15.26 11.94
N ASP A 227 -6.73 -14.61 12.79
CA ASP A 227 -8.18 -14.74 12.82
C ASP A 227 -8.83 -14.10 11.58
N ALA A 228 -8.35 -12.95 11.10
CA ALA A 228 -8.84 -12.32 9.87
C ALA A 228 -8.55 -13.21 8.65
N ILE A 229 -7.33 -13.76 8.57
CA ILE A 229 -6.94 -14.70 7.53
C ILE A 229 -7.83 -15.95 7.61
N ALA A 230 -8.01 -16.53 8.80
CA ALA A 230 -8.85 -17.70 9.01
C ALA A 230 -10.32 -17.44 8.67
N ALA A 231 -10.87 -16.29 9.04
CA ALA A 231 -12.25 -15.91 8.72
C ALA A 231 -12.48 -15.91 7.20
N LEU A 232 -11.57 -15.27 6.47
CA LEU A 232 -11.65 -15.20 5.02
C LEU A 232 -11.37 -16.55 4.35
N PHE A 233 -10.48 -17.36 4.95
CA PHE A 233 -10.17 -18.73 4.51
C PHE A 233 -11.37 -19.66 4.66
N VAL A 234 -12.08 -19.60 5.80
CA VAL A 234 -13.29 -20.40 6.07
C VAL A 234 -14.43 -19.95 5.16
N SER A 235 -14.63 -18.64 5.00
CA SER A 235 -15.65 -18.07 4.13
C SER A 235 -15.37 -18.31 2.64
N ASN A 236 -14.14 -18.70 2.29
CA ASN A 236 -13.70 -18.83 0.90
C ASN A 236 -12.78 -20.03 0.66
N MET A 237 -13.28 -21.22 1.00
CA MET A 237 -12.54 -22.48 0.83
C MET A 237 -12.11 -22.74 -0.63
N GLU A 238 -12.86 -22.24 -1.61
CA GLU A 238 -12.49 -22.37 -3.04
C GLU A 238 -11.32 -21.46 -3.42
N ALA A 239 -11.18 -20.28 -2.79
CA ALA A 239 -10.05 -19.37 -3.04
C ALA A 239 -8.69 -19.97 -2.62
N ILE A 240 -8.68 -21.01 -1.77
CA ILE A 240 -7.47 -21.75 -1.39
C ILE A 240 -6.88 -22.50 -2.58
N PHE A 241 -7.75 -23.04 -3.44
CA PHE A 241 -7.35 -23.85 -4.59
C PHE A 241 -7.15 -23.02 -5.86
N GLN A 242 -7.40 -21.71 -5.76
CA GLN A 242 -7.25 -20.78 -6.87
C GLN A 242 -5.89 -20.11 -6.76
N SER A 243 -5.17 -20.06 -7.88
CA SER A 243 -3.95 -19.30 -7.99
C SER A 243 -4.20 -17.87 -8.50
N ASP A 244 -3.27 -16.98 -8.18
CA ASP A 244 -3.15 -15.68 -8.81
C ASP A 244 -2.54 -15.77 -10.22
N HIS A 245 -2.32 -14.62 -10.86
CA HIS A 245 -1.73 -14.50 -12.19
C HIS A 245 -0.26 -14.99 -12.27
N GLN A 246 0.37 -15.30 -11.14
CA GLN A 246 1.73 -15.81 -11.03
C GLN A 246 1.77 -17.28 -10.60
N GLU A 247 0.63 -17.96 -10.65
CA GLU A 247 0.45 -19.34 -10.24
C GLU A 247 0.70 -19.58 -8.74
N ARG A 248 0.66 -18.53 -7.91
CA ARG A 248 0.80 -18.64 -6.45
C ARG A 248 -0.55 -18.83 -5.80
N ASP A 249 -0.59 -19.72 -4.82
CA ASP A 249 -1.75 -19.88 -3.95
C ASP A 249 -1.62 -18.96 -2.70
N PRO A 250 -2.67 -18.90 -1.86
CA PRO A 250 -2.61 -18.09 -0.64
C PRO A 250 -1.55 -18.54 0.38
N LEU A 251 -1.16 -19.82 0.40
CA LEU A 251 -0.12 -20.32 1.29
C LEU A 251 1.25 -19.81 0.86
N ASP A 252 1.52 -19.74 -0.44
CA ASP A 252 2.75 -19.19 -0.98
C ASP A 252 2.87 -17.69 -0.68
N ASN A 253 1.77 -16.94 -0.77
CA ASN A 253 1.75 -15.53 -0.36
C ASN A 253 1.93 -15.38 1.15
N ALA A 254 1.24 -16.16 1.98
CA ALA A 254 1.40 -16.10 3.43
C ALA A 254 2.85 -16.45 3.84
N ARG A 255 3.47 -17.47 3.26
CA ARG A 255 4.90 -17.79 3.51
C ARG A 255 5.84 -16.65 3.17
N THR A 256 5.49 -15.90 2.14
CA THR A 256 6.35 -14.85 1.59
C THR A 256 6.19 -13.52 2.34
N TYR A 257 4.96 -13.16 2.69
CA TYR A 257 4.60 -11.82 3.14
C TYR A 257 4.02 -11.78 4.57
N ASN A 258 3.46 -12.87 5.08
CA ASN A 258 2.85 -12.94 6.42
C ASN A 258 3.10 -14.32 7.08
N ALA A 259 4.39 -14.63 7.28
CA ALA A 259 4.81 -15.93 7.81
C ALA A 259 4.32 -16.15 9.26
N ASP A 260 4.27 -15.10 10.06
CA ASP A 260 3.81 -15.16 11.45
C ASP A 260 2.30 -15.42 11.52
N GLY A 261 1.51 -14.75 10.68
CA GLY A 261 0.08 -15.02 10.51
C GLY A 261 -0.18 -16.44 10.02
N LEU A 262 0.64 -16.96 9.11
CA LEU A 262 0.55 -18.37 8.67
C LEU A 262 0.79 -19.35 9.81
N VAL A 263 1.86 -19.16 10.59
CA VAL A 263 2.19 -20.03 11.74
C VAL A 263 1.09 -19.99 12.79
N ALA A 264 0.58 -18.80 13.11
CA ALA A 264 -0.51 -18.62 14.06
C ALA A 264 -1.82 -19.24 13.55
N THR A 265 -2.12 -19.12 12.26
CA THR A 265 -3.30 -19.75 11.65
C THR A 265 -3.21 -21.28 11.73
N ILE A 266 -2.07 -21.86 11.37
CA ILE A 266 -1.84 -23.31 11.49
C ILE A 266 -1.95 -23.76 12.95
N ALA A 267 -1.35 -23.02 13.88
CA ALA A 267 -1.42 -23.32 15.31
C ALA A 267 -2.87 -23.27 15.83
N ALA A 268 -3.64 -22.26 15.44
CA ALA A 268 -5.05 -22.13 15.79
C ALA A 268 -5.87 -23.31 15.25
N LEU A 269 -5.69 -23.68 13.98
CA LEU A 269 -6.35 -24.83 13.36
C LEU A 269 -5.97 -26.16 14.03
N CYS A 270 -4.71 -26.35 14.39
CA CYS A 270 -4.23 -27.53 15.11
C CYS A 270 -4.83 -27.64 16.51
N ASN A 271 -4.88 -26.54 17.27
CA ASN A 271 -5.49 -26.50 18.60
C ASN A 271 -6.99 -26.76 18.53
N HIS A 272 -7.67 -26.20 17.52
CA HIS A 272 -9.10 -26.42 17.30
C HIS A 272 -9.41 -27.88 16.90
N ARG A 273 -8.44 -28.65 16.39
CA ARG A 273 -8.61 -30.06 16.05
C ARG A 273 -8.41 -30.99 17.26
N GLN A 274 -7.64 -30.55 18.27
CA GLN A 274 -7.42 -31.30 19.51
C GLN A 274 -8.59 -31.20 20.49
N THR A 275 -9.42 -30.16 20.40
CA THR A 275 -10.63 -30.00 21.23
C THR A 275 -11.82 -30.88 20.82
N PHE A 276 -11.74 -31.57 19.68
CA PHE A 276 -12.79 -32.48 19.17
C PHE A 276 -12.33 -33.95 19.03
N LEU A 277 -11.20 -34.31 19.66
CA LEU A 277 -10.70 -35.67 19.81
C LEU A 277 -10.67 -36.05 21.30
#